data_AF-A0A0G0GC46-F1
#
_entry.id   AF-A0A0G0GC46-F1
#
_cell.length_a   1.000
_cell.length_b   1.000
_cell.length_c   1.000
_cell.angle_alpha   90.00
_cell.angle_beta   90.00
_cell.angle_gamma   90.00
#
_symmetry.space_group_name_H-M   'P 1'
#
loop_
_entity.id
_entity.type
_entity.pdbx_description
1 polymer ?
#
loop_
_entity_poly.entity_id
_entity_poly.type
_entity_poly.pdbx_seq_one_letter_code
_entity_poly.pdbx_strand_id
1 'polypeptide(L)'
;MGSLKFKVFLHLVLIFVFVLITYKFVQQPFGLDAKYTRYPKQATKFILEQKLPGKMFNEYLDGGYLAFWLYPSYQVSIDGRTPNLYTNDFFWRYGNLDKQNIRVKILSDYEINFIVWPRKSEFNQVLWSDKNWQQIYFDNLSVIYLKKKEENKAWLDKFGYSFMSSFYDEKSLKQVCSEANLKETPELKNNLIKELERAISLKLDIAIYYQELALVYQTCQFQEQDLDKIKINLEQALKLKPDDQQLNYQLGFAYLQLKDNERALKYFKQAGESRPVLVGLGTAQYNLGQYKTALKTMLKARKLPGVLDNKYYQTLGRIYYQLDQNKEAIEFFQRYLDLTQDLTAETYIDLAWAYHDDGDVQNAKVYLGIALVKDNTYPQAQALQELIGD
;
A
#
# COMPACT_ATOMS: atom_id res chain seq x y z
N MET A 1 5.72 -65.43 -7.77
CA MET A 1 5.62 -64.41 -6.69
C MET A 1 5.45 -62.95 -7.18
N GLY A 2 5.74 -62.61 -8.45
CA GLY A 2 5.64 -61.22 -8.94
C GLY A 2 4.22 -60.70 -9.24
N SER A 3 3.30 -61.55 -9.73
CA SER A 3 1.97 -61.08 -10.18
C SER A 3 1.04 -60.69 -9.02
N LEU A 4 1.14 -61.36 -7.88
CA LEU A 4 0.32 -61.06 -6.70
C LEU A 4 0.77 -59.74 -6.05
N LYS A 5 2.08 -59.51 -5.93
CA LYS A 5 2.62 -58.25 -5.40
C LYS A 5 2.26 -57.05 -6.29
N PHE A 6 2.28 -57.24 -7.62
CA PHE A 6 1.87 -56.20 -8.56
C PHE A 6 0.37 -55.87 -8.48
N LYS A 7 -0.50 -56.89 -8.35
CA LYS A 7 -1.95 -56.68 -8.18
C LYS A 7 -2.27 -55.97 -6.87
N VAL A 8 -1.60 -56.32 -5.77
CA VAL A 8 -1.76 -55.66 -4.47
C VAL A 8 -1.28 -54.20 -4.55
N PHE A 9 -0.13 -53.95 -5.19
CA PHE A 9 0.35 -52.59 -5.42
C PHE A 9 -0.64 -51.75 -6.23
N LEU A 10 -1.19 -52.29 -7.31
CA LEU A 10 -2.18 -51.58 -8.14
C LEU A 10 -3.47 -51.26 -7.38
N HIS A 11 -3.95 -52.18 -6.53
CA HIS A 11 -5.12 -51.93 -5.67
C HIS A 11 -4.84 -50.83 -4.64
N LEU A 12 -3.65 -50.82 -4.03
CA LEU A 12 -3.26 -49.77 -3.09
C LEU A 12 -3.17 -48.40 -3.77
N VAL A 13 -2.65 -48.33 -4.99
CA VAL A 13 -2.63 -47.10 -5.79
C VAL A 13 -4.05 -46.63 -6.14
N LEU A 14 -4.93 -47.53 -6.56
CA LEU A 14 -6.33 -47.19 -6.86
C LEU A 14 -7.08 -46.71 -5.62
N ILE A 15 -6.87 -47.35 -4.46
CA ILE A 15 -7.44 -46.91 -3.19
C ILE A 15 -6.88 -45.54 -2.82
N PHE A 16 -5.57 -45.30 -2.96
CA PHE A 16 -4.97 -44.01 -2.66
C PHE A 16 -5.48 -42.89 -3.57
N VAL A 17 -5.60 -43.15 -4.88
CA VAL A 17 -6.20 -42.21 -5.85
C VAL A 17 -7.67 -41.95 -5.51
N PHE A 18 -8.43 -43.00 -5.18
CA PHE A 18 -9.82 -42.86 -4.77
C PHE A 18 -9.95 -42.05 -3.48
N VAL A 19 -9.10 -42.28 -2.48
CA VAL A 19 -9.03 -41.50 -1.24
C VAL A 19 -8.64 -40.05 -1.51
N LEU A 20 -7.72 -39.76 -2.45
CA LEU A 20 -7.39 -38.39 -2.83
C LEU A 20 -8.55 -37.68 -3.56
N ILE A 21 -9.27 -38.40 -4.42
CA ILE A 21 -10.45 -37.88 -5.12
C ILE A 21 -11.57 -37.62 -4.12
N THR A 22 -11.88 -38.58 -3.24
CA THR A 22 -12.92 -38.41 -2.21
C THR A 22 -12.51 -37.37 -1.18
N TYR A 23 -11.24 -37.28 -0.77
CA TYR A 23 -10.76 -36.20 0.08
C TYR A 23 -10.94 -34.82 -0.58
N LYS A 24 -10.63 -34.68 -1.88
CA LYS A 24 -10.94 -33.46 -2.64
C LYS A 24 -12.44 -33.17 -2.75
N PHE A 25 -13.28 -34.20 -2.82
CA PHE A 25 -14.75 -34.07 -2.91
C PHE A 25 -15.41 -33.80 -1.55
N VAL A 26 -14.92 -34.40 -0.47
CA VAL A 26 -15.40 -34.26 0.92
C VAL A 26 -14.96 -32.92 1.51
N GLN A 27 -13.82 -32.37 1.06
CA GLN A 27 -13.42 -30.98 1.30
C GLN A 27 -14.31 -29.96 0.55
N GLN A 28 -15.14 -30.39 -0.40
CA GLN A 28 -16.19 -29.52 -0.92
C GLN A 28 -17.40 -29.64 0.02
N PRO A 29 -17.86 -28.55 0.64
CA PRO A 29 -19.03 -28.60 1.50
C PRO A 29 -20.21 -29.12 0.69
N PHE A 30 -20.73 -30.29 1.05
CA PHE A 30 -21.98 -30.80 0.51
C PHE A 30 -23.12 -30.04 1.20
N GLY A 31 -23.80 -29.18 0.43
CA GLY A 31 -24.93 -28.35 0.85
C GLY A 31 -25.33 -27.40 -0.28
N LEU A 32 -26.42 -26.63 -0.11
CA LEU A 32 -26.79 -25.50 -1.00
C LEU A 32 -25.74 -24.37 -1.03
N ASP A 33 -24.62 -24.59 -0.34
CA ASP A 33 -23.42 -23.76 -0.27
C ASP A 33 -22.45 -24.14 -1.41
N ALA A 34 -22.96 -24.16 -2.65
CA ALA A 34 -22.15 -24.38 -3.84
C ALA A 34 -21.20 -23.18 -4.02
N LYS A 35 -20.02 -23.22 -3.38
CA LYS A 35 -18.91 -22.27 -3.50
C LYS A 35 -19.39 -20.83 -3.77
N TYR A 36 -19.90 -20.15 -2.73
CA TYR A 36 -20.26 -18.71 -2.77
C TYR A 36 -19.10 -17.77 -3.17
N THR A 37 -17.90 -18.29 -3.44
CA THR A 37 -16.73 -17.55 -3.92
C THR A 37 -16.84 -17.08 -5.38
N ARG A 38 -17.95 -17.33 -6.09
CA ARG A 38 -18.12 -16.94 -7.50
C ARG A 38 -19.20 -15.88 -7.76
N TYR A 39 -20.17 -15.71 -6.86
CA TYR A 39 -21.33 -14.85 -7.12
C TYR A 39 -21.17 -13.42 -6.58
N PRO A 40 -21.78 -12.40 -7.23
CA PRO A 40 -21.60 -10.99 -6.91
C PRO A 40 -22.43 -10.55 -5.68
N LYS A 41 -22.29 -11.24 -4.54
CA LYS A 41 -23.13 -11.03 -3.35
C LYS A 41 -23.03 -9.62 -2.78
N GLN A 42 -21.82 -9.09 -2.61
CA GLN A 42 -21.65 -7.76 -2.02
C GLN A 42 -22.06 -6.65 -3.01
N ALA A 43 -21.76 -6.81 -4.30
CA ALA A 43 -22.28 -5.94 -5.35
C ALA A 43 -23.81 -5.92 -5.37
N THR A 44 -24.46 -7.08 -5.26
CA THR A 44 -25.93 -7.21 -5.18
C THR A 44 -26.49 -6.47 -3.97
N LYS A 45 -25.85 -6.62 -2.81
CA LYS A 45 -26.21 -5.89 -1.59
C LYS A 45 -26.08 -4.38 -1.80
N PHE A 46 -24.97 -3.91 -2.38
CA PHE A 46 -24.75 -2.50 -2.69
C PHE A 46 -25.83 -1.94 -3.63
N ILE A 47 -26.23 -2.68 -4.68
CA ILE A 47 -27.30 -2.28 -5.60
C ILE A 47 -28.61 -2.03 -4.85
N LEU A 48 -29.00 -2.96 -3.97
CA LEU A 48 -30.26 -2.87 -3.21
C LEU A 48 -30.22 -1.75 -2.15
N GLU A 49 -29.12 -1.63 -1.41
CA GLU A 49 -28.97 -0.61 -0.36
C GLU A 49 -28.92 0.81 -0.94
N GLN A 50 -28.20 1.00 -2.05
CA GLN A 50 -28.05 2.30 -2.69
C GLN A 50 -29.14 2.60 -3.72
N LYS A 51 -30.03 1.64 -4.01
CA LYS A 51 -31.14 1.75 -4.96
C LYS A 51 -30.68 2.37 -6.28
N LEU A 52 -29.67 1.76 -6.91
CA LEU A 52 -29.09 2.30 -8.14
C LEU A 52 -30.16 2.54 -9.21
N PRO A 53 -30.10 3.64 -9.98
CA PRO A 53 -31.15 3.97 -10.92
C PRO A 53 -30.99 3.25 -12.26
N GLY A 54 -32.10 3.04 -12.97
CA GLY A 54 -32.11 2.63 -14.38
C GLY A 54 -31.83 1.15 -14.66
N LYS A 55 -31.57 0.84 -15.93
CA LYS A 55 -31.41 -0.54 -16.42
C LYS A 55 -29.99 -1.07 -16.18
N MET A 56 -29.93 -2.29 -15.66
CA MET A 56 -28.68 -3.02 -15.40
C MET A 56 -28.20 -3.77 -16.65
N PHE A 57 -26.89 -3.78 -16.88
CA PHE A 57 -26.22 -4.72 -17.75
C PHE A 57 -25.30 -5.62 -16.93
N ASN A 58 -25.35 -6.93 -17.12
CA ASN A 58 -24.68 -7.90 -16.26
C ASN A 58 -23.91 -8.96 -17.04
N GLU A 59 -22.96 -9.61 -16.35
CA GLU A 59 -22.27 -10.77 -16.87
C GLU A 59 -23.21 -12.00 -16.95
N TYR A 60 -23.02 -12.82 -17.98
CA TYR A 60 -23.86 -13.94 -18.35
C TYR A 60 -24.06 -14.99 -17.25
N LEU A 61 -22.97 -15.41 -16.62
CA LEU A 61 -22.96 -16.41 -15.55
C LEU A 61 -23.58 -15.87 -14.25
N ASP A 62 -23.48 -14.56 -14.02
CA ASP A 62 -24.09 -13.91 -12.86
C ASP A 62 -25.60 -13.68 -13.01
N GLY A 63 -26.13 -13.75 -14.23
CA GLY A 63 -27.53 -13.41 -14.55
C GLY A 63 -28.56 -14.18 -13.73
N GLY A 64 -28.41 -15.50 -13.58
CA GLY A 64 -29.37 -16.30 -12.81
C GLY A 64 -29.40 -15.92 -11.32
N TYR A 65 -28.23 -15.66 -10.74
CA TYR A 65 -28.10 -15.21 -9.36
C TYR A 65 -28.72 -13.81 -9.18
N LEU A 66 -28.37 -12.87 -10.05
CA LEU A 66 -28.87 -11.50 -10.00
C LEU A 66 -30.40 -11.46 -10.18
N ALA A 67 -30.94 -12.27 -11.09
CA ALA A 67 -32.38 -12.37 -11.30
C ALA A 67 -33.10 -12.87 -10.05
N PHE A 68 -32.53 -13.86 -9.35
CA PHE A 68 -33.12 -14.39 -8.11
C PHE A 68 -33.17 -13.34 -6.98
N TRP A 69 -32.12 -12.54 -6.82
CA TRP A 69 -31.99 -11.61 -5.68
C TRP A 69 -32.47 -10.18 -5.94
N LEU A 70 -32.50 -9.73 -7.20
CA LEU A 70 -32.84 -8.35 -7.54
C LEU A 70 -34.24 -8.19 -8.15
N TYR A 71 -34.87 -9.26 -8.62
CA TYR A 71 -36.24 -9.20 -9.13
C TYR A 71 -37.25 -8.95 -8.00
N PRO A 72 -38.32 -8.15 -8.22
CA PRO A 72 -38.70 -7.47 -9.47
C PRO A 72 -38.05 -6.10 -9.68
N SER A 73 -37.31 -5.60 -8.71
CA SER A 73 -36.74 -4.24 -8.72
C SER A 73 -35.76 -4.00 -9.88
N TYR A 74 -34.98 -5.01 -10.25
CA TYR A 74 -34.06 -4.94 -11.38
C TYR A 74 -34.21 -6.14 -12.30
N GLN A 75 -34.25 -5.87 -13.60
CA GLN A 75 -34.20 -6.88 -14.64
C GLN A 75 -32.76 -7.14 -15.06
N VAL A 76 -32.41 -8.41 -15.26
CA VAL A 76 -31.12 -8.80 -15.82
C VAL A 76 -31.13 -8.61 -17.33
N SER A 77 -30.00 -8.17 -17.88
CA SER A 77 -29.79 -8.07 -19.33
C SER A 77 -29.69 -9.44 -19.99
N ILE A 78 -29.08 -10.42 -19.31
CA ILE A 78 -28.93 -11.79 -19.81
C ILE A 78 -28.74 -12.77 -18.64
N ASP A 79 -29.13 -14.03 -18.82
CA ASP A 79 -28.85 -15.16 -17.94
C ASP A 79 -28.83 -16.48 -18.71
N GLY A 80 -28.69 -17.60 -17.99
CA GLY A 80 -28.55 -18.95 -18.53
C GLY A 80 -29.74 -19.50 -19.35
N ARG A 81 -30.85 -18.76 -19.50
CA ARG A 81 -32.02 -19.19 -20.30
C ARG A 81 -31.84 -18.96 -21.81
N THR A 82 -30.60 -18.99 -22.28
CA THR A 82 -30.27 -19.01 -23.72
C THR A 82 -30.45 -20.43 -24.28
N PRO A 83 -30.71 -20.57 -25.60
CA PRO A 83 -30.91 -19.51 -26.58
C PRO A 83 -32.35 -18.98 -26.67
N ASN A 84 -33.29 -19.54 -25.89
CA ASN A 84 -34.72 -19.38 -26.19
C ASN A 84 -35.33 -18.04 -25.76
N LEU A 85 -34.76 -17.35 -24.76
CA LEU A 85 -35.33 -16.11 -24.21
C LEU A 85 -34.78 -14.83 -24.87
N TYR A 86 -33.64 -14.91 -25.55
CA TYR A 86 -32.89 -13.75 -26.04
C TYR A 86 -32.79 -13.77 -27.57
N THR A 87 -32.82 -12.60 -28.21
CA THR A 87 -32.68 -12.53 -29.67
C THR A 87 -31.26 -12.89 -30.10
N ASN A 88 -31.13 -13.51 -31.28
CA ASN A 88 -29.81 -13.81 -31.86
C ASN A 88 -28.96 -12.55 -32.04
N ASP A 89 -29.58 -11.42 -32.41
CA ASP A 89 -28.89 -10.12 -32.52
C ASP A 89 -28.33 -9.65 -31.17
N PHE A 90 -29.13 -9.70 -30.10
CA PHE A 90 -28.66 -9.33 -28.77
C PHE A 90 -27.50 -10.24 -28.31
N PHE A 91 -27.66 -11.55 -28.44
CA PHE A 91 -26.63 -12.51 -28.05
C PHE A 91 -25.33 -12.32 -28.84
N TRP A 92 -25.43 -12.07 -30.15
CA TRP A 92 -24.26 -11.77 -30.98
C TRP A 92 -23.56 -10.48 -30.56
N ARG A 93 -24.31 -9.40 -30.31
CA ARG A 93 -23.73 -8.13 -29.84
C ARG A 93 -23.09 -8.28 -28.46
N TYR A 94 -23.72 -9.02 -27.55
CA TYR A 94 -23.20 -9.34 -26.22
C TYR A 94 -21.89 -10.12 -26.29
N GLY A 95 -21.76 -11.07 -27.23
CA GLY A 95 -20.53 -11.84 -27.44
C GLY A 95 -19.39 -11.04 -28.10
N ASN A 96 -19.64 -9.81 -28.56
CA ASN A 96 -18.67 -8.97 -29.29
C ASN A 96 -18.48 -7.59 -28.63
N LEU A 97 -18.50 -7.53 -27.29
CA LEU A 97 -18.31 -6.29 -26.51
C LEU A 97 -16.89 -5.70 -26.60
N ASP A 98 -15.93 -6.47 -27.09
CA ASP A 98 -14.56 -6.01 -27.41
C ASP A 98 -14.58 -4.90 -28.47
N LYS A 99 -15.46 -5.03 -29.47
CA LYS A 99 -15.62 -4.07 -30.57
C LYS A 99 -16.37 -2.82 -30.09
N GLN A 100 -15.69 -1.67 -30.12
CA GLN A 100 -16.21 -0.40 -29.59
C GLN A 100 -17.58 -0.01 -30.18
N ASN A 101 -17.75 -0.11 -31.50
CA ASN A 101 -19.00 0.25 -32.18
C ASN A 101 -20.17 -0.64 -31.73
N ILE A 102 -19.94 -1.94 -31.52
CA ILE A 102 -20.96 -2.88 -31.04
C ILE A 102 -21.30 -2.58 -29.58
N ARG A 103 -20.28 -2.42 -28.74
CA ARG A 103 -20.45 -2.09 -27.32
C ARG A 103 -21.23 -0.81 -27.10
N VAL A 104 -20.86 0.28 -27.76
CA VAL A 104 -21.57 1.56 -27.63
C VAL A 104 -23.02 1.40 -28.07
N LYS A 105 -23.27 0.67 -29.15
CA LYS A 105 -24.62 0.46 -29.67
C LYS A 105 -25.50 -0.39 -28.75
N ILE A 106 -25.03 -1.54 -28.25
CA ILE A 106 -25.82 -2.37 -27.34
C ILE A 106 -26.12 -1.65 -26.01
N LEU A 107 -25.16 -0.92 -25.44
CA LEU A 107 -25.39 -0.17 -24.21
C LEU A 107 -26.38 1.00 -24.42
N SER A 108 -26.41 1.58 -25.62
CA SER A 108 -27.33 2.67 -25.98
C SER A 108 -28.73 2.17 -26.32
N ASP A 109 -28.86 1.17 -27.21
CA ASP A 109 -30.15 0.63 -27.68
C ASP A 109 -31.01 0.10 -26.53
N TYR A 110 -30.37 -0.42 -25.48
CA TYR A 110 -31.03 -0.94 -24.28
C TYR A 110 -31.09 0.07 -23.12
N GLU A 111 -30.62 1.31 -23.34
CA GLU A 111 -30.63 2.40 -22.36
C GLU A 111 -29.97 2.00 -21.01
N ILE A 112 -28.84 1.30 -21.10
CA ILE A 112 -28.12 0.81 -19.93
C ILE A 112 -27.63 2.00 -19.09
N ASN A 113 -27.89 1.94 -17.78
CA ASN A 113 -27.50 2.98 -16.84
C ASN A 113 -26.39 2.55 -15.89
N PHE A 114 -26.33 1.27 -15.51
CA PHE A 114 -25.23 0.71 -14.73
C PHE A 114 -24.85 -0.69 -15.19
N ILE A 115 -23.58 -1.03 -15.01
CA ILE A 115 -22.99 -2.31 -15.44
C ILE A 115 -22.46 -3.03 -14.20
N VAL A 116 -22.79 -4.32 -14.05
CA VAL A 116 -22.22 -5.23 -13.05
C VAL A 116 -21.36 -6.25 -13.77
N TRP A 117 -20.08 -6.30 -13.45
CA TRP A 117 -19.13 -7.14 -14.19
C TRP A 117 -18.10 -7.81 -13.27
N PRO A 118 -17.48 -8.94 -13.67
CA PRO A 118 -16.35 -9.49 -12.96
C PRO A 118 -15.17 -8.54 -12.90
N ARG A 119 -14.53 -8.43 -11.73
CA ARG A 119 -13.35 -7.58 -11.50
C ARG A 119 -12.17 -7.95 -12.40
N LYS A 120 -11.92 -9.25 -12.60
CA LYS A 120 -10.84 -9.76 -13.45
C LYS A 120 -11.29 -9.87 -14.91
N SER A 121 -11.49 -8.72 -15.55
CA SER A 121 -11.93 -8.62 -16.94
C SER A 121 -11.24 -7.45 -17.64
N GLU A 122 -10.76 -7.67 -18.87
CA GLU A 122 -10.22 -6.61 -19.73
C GLU A 122 -11.27 -5.53 -20.03
N PHE A 123 -12.55 -5.89 -19.96
CA PHE A 123 -13.65 -4.95 -20.14
C PHE A 123 -13.59 -3.77 -19.16
N ASN A 124 -13.03 -3.98 -17.96
CA ASN A 124 -12.93 -2.94 -16.94
C ASN A 124 -11.90 -1.86 -17.32
N GLN A 125 -10.83 -2.22 -18.05
CA GLN A 125 -9.87 -1.23 -18.56
C GLN A 125 -10.55 -0.30 -19.57
N VAL A 126 -11.35 -0.89 -20.46
CA VAL A 126 -12.12 -0.14 -21.46
C VAL A 126 -13.13 0.80 -20.80
N LEU A 127 -13.89 0.33 -19.81
CA LEU A 127 -14.87 1.16 -19.10
C LEU A 127 -14.21 2.24 -18.23
N TRP A 128 -13.04 1.96 -17.65
CA TRP A 128 -12.28 2.94 -16.87
C TRP A 128 -11.76 4.10 -17.73
N SER A 129 -11.35 3.82 -18.97
CA SER A 129 -10.92 4.85 -19.93
C SER A 129 -12.09 5.56 -20.62
N ASP A 130 -13.31 5.04 -20.54
CA ASP A 130 -14.49 5.66 -21.15
C ASP A 130 -14.99 6.85 -20.32
N LYS A 131 -15.02 8.04 -20.93
CA LYS A 131 -15.45 9.27 -20.25
C LYS A 131 -16.90 9.21 -19.78
N ASN A 132 -17.74 8.36 -20.39
CA ASN A 132 -19.17 8.24 -20.07
C ASN A 132 -19.46 7.32 -18.88
N TRP A 133 -18.46 6.62 -18.34
CA TRP A 133 -18.64 5.68 -17.23
C TRP A 133 -17.75 6.04 -16.06
N GLN A 134 -18.23 5.77 -14.85
CA GLN A 134 -17.44 5.88 -13.63
C GLN A 134 -17.63 4.63 -12.79
N GLN A 135 -16.53 4.10 -12.26
CA GLN A 135 -16.59 3.05 -11.27
C GLN A 135 -17.15 3.62 -9.96
N ILE A 136 -18.17 2.99 -9.41
CA ILE A 136 -18.77 3.41 -8.12
C ILE A 136 -18.63 2.34 -7.03
N TYR A 137 -18.21 1.13 -7.40
CA TYR A 137 -18.07 0.01 -6.49
C TYR A 137 -17.12 -1.03 -7.07
N PHE A 138 -16.33 -1.68 -6.23
CA PHE A 138 -15.69 -2.95 -6.58
C PHE A 138 -15.38 -3.77 -5.33
N ASP A 139 -15.46 -5.09 -5.45
CA ASP A 139 -15.05 -6.06 -4.43
C ASP A 139 -14.04 -7.09 -5.01
N ASN A 140 -13.78 -8.22 -4.35
CA ASN A 140 -12.82 -9.22 -4.85
C ASN A 140 -13.28 -9.91 -6.14
N LEU A 141 -14.58 -9.84 -6.45
CA LEU A 141 -15.25 -10.57 -7.52
C LEU A 141 -15.82 -9.64 -8.59
N SER A 142 -16.35 -8.48 -8.20
CA SER A 142 -17.28 -7.67 -9.00
C SER A 142 -16.86 -6.21 -9.03
N VAL A 143 -17.26 -5.52 -10.09
CA VAL A 143 -17.19 -4.08 -10.23
C VAL A 143 -18.53 -3.55 -10.72
N ILE A 144 -18.90 -2.35 -10.28
CA ILE A 144 -20.07 -1.63 -10.79
C ILE A 144 -19.63 -0.31 -11.39
N TYR A 145 -20.01 -0.11 -12.65
CA TYR A 145 -19.90 1.18 -13.34
C TYR A 145 -21.26 1.84 -13.46
N LEU A 146 -21.31 3.14 -13.24
CA LEU A 146 -22.49 3.98 -13.40
C LEU A 146 -22.24 5.01 -14.51
N LYS A 147 -23.24 5.24 -15.35
CA LYS A 147 -23.15 6.20 -16.46
C LYS A 147 -23.04 7.62 -15.92
N LYS A 148 -22.14 8.44 -16.48
CA LYS A 148 -21.98 9.85 -16.13
C LYS A 148 -23.06 10.68 -16.81
N LYS A 149 -24.09 11.04 -16.04
CA LYS A 149 -25.21 11.89 -16.44
C LYS A 149 -25.74 12.62 -15.21
N GLU A 150 -26.45 13.73 -15.43
CA GLU A 150 -26.87 14.61 -14.32
C GLU A 150 -27.76 13.88 -13.31
N GLU A 151 -28.63 12.97 -13.77
CA GLU A 151 -29.51 12.23 -12.86
C GLU A 151 -28.74 11.26 -11.95
N ASN A 152 -27.51 10.88 -12.32
CA ASN A 152 -26.67 9.96 -11.55
C ASN A 152 -25.69 10.69 -10.61
N LYS A 153 -25.63 12.04 -10.65
CA LYS A 153 -24.62 12.85 -9.96
C LYS A 153 -24.47 12.54 -8.48
N ALA A 154 -25.58 12.36 -7.76
CA ALA A 154 -25.55 12.05 -6.32
C ALA A 154 -24.79 10.75 -5.99
N TRP A 155 -24.89 9.72 -6.83
CA TRP A 155 -24.13 8.47 -6.65
C TRP A 155 -22.69 8.62 -7.11
N LEU A 156 -22.45 9.35 -8.19
CA LEU A 156 -21.10 9.60 -8.73
C LEU A 156 -20.25 10.37 -7.71
N ASP A 157 -20.79 11.43 -7.12
CA ASP A 157 -20.08 12.24 -6.12
C ASP A 157 -19.83 11.45 -4.82
N LYS A 158 -20.79 10.60 -4.43
CA LYS A 158 -20.71 9.84 -3.17
C LYS A 158 -19.83 8.59 -3.28
N PHE A 159 -19.93 7.86 -4.38
CA PHE A 159 -19.37 6.53 -4.55
C PHE A 159 -18.34 6.41 -5.67
N GLY A 160 -18.19 7.44 -6.50
CA GLY A 160 -17.22 7.45 -7.59
C GLY A 160 -15.80 7.21 -7.10
N TYR A 161 -15.08 6.41 -7.87
CA TYR A 161 -13.64 6.26 -7.78
C TYR A 161 -12.98 7.04 -8.92
N SER A 162 -11.95 7.80 -8.59
CA SER A 162 -11.19 8.66 -9.51
C SER A 162 -9.72 8.25 -9.58
N PHE A 163 -9.20 7.65 -8.51
CA PHE A 163 -7.80 7.25 -8.41
C PHE A 163 -7.64 5.73 -8.42
N MET A 164 -8.59 5.01 -7.81
CA MET A 164 -8.50 3.56 -7.67
C MET A 164 -9.37 2.82 -8.69
N SER A 165 -8.73 2.12 -9.63
CA SER A 165 -9.43 1.23 -10.55
C SER A 165 -9.59 -0.19 -9.98
N SER A 166 -10.62 -0.91 -10.44
CA SER A 166 -10.88 -2.30 -10.06
C SER A 166 -9.78 -3.27 -10.49
N PHE A 167 -9.00 -2.94 -11.52
CA PHE A 167 -7.86 -3.74 -12.01
C PHE A 167 -6.51 -3.24 -11.50
N TYR A 168 -6.52 -2.51 -10.38
CA TYR A 168 -5.38 -1.91 -9.68
C TYR A 168 -4.01 -2.56 -9.93
N ASP A 169 -3.08 -1.79 -10.49
CA ASP A 169 -1.63 -2.08 -10.52
C ASP A 169 -0.94 -1.22 -9.43
N GLU A 170 -0.15 -1.85 -8.57
CA GLU A 170 0.64 -1.23 -7.48
C GLU A 170 1.41 0.02 -7.90
N LYS A 171 1.85 0.07 -9.17
CA LYS A 171 2.59 1.23 -9.70
C LYS A 171 1.76 2.50 -9.69
N SER A 172 0.44 2.38 -9.80
CA SER A 172 -0.46 3.51 -10.00
C SER A 172 -0.54 4.47 -8.81
N LEU A 173 -0.51 4.03 -7.54
CA LEU A 173 -0.61 4.97 -6.41
C LEU A 173 0.68 5.69 -6.07
N LYS A 174 1.83 5.02 -6.15
CA LYS A 174 3.14 5.70 -6.07
C LYS A 174 3.26 6.77 -7.13
N GLN A 175 2.81 6.45 -8.34
CA GLN A 175 2.72 7.38 -9.46
C GLN A 175 1.71 8.49 -9.19
N VAL A 176 0.52 8.21 -8.65
CA VAL A 176 -0.48 9.23 -8.26
C VAL A 176 0.09 10.18 -7.21
N CYS A 177 0.85 9.69 -6.23
CA CYS A 177 1.51 10.54 -5.22
C CYS A 177 2.69 11.35 -5.78
N SER A 178 3.33 10.90 -6.87
CA SER A 178 4.46 11.59 -7.50
C SER A 178 4.08 12.51 -8.67
N GLU A 179 3.06 12.15 -9.45
CA GLU A 179 2.62 12.85 -10.67
C GLU A 179 1.54 13.88 -10.40
N ALA A 180 0.66 13.62 -9.44
CA ALA A 180 -0.07 14.72 -8.87
C ALA A 180 0.89 15.39 -7.88
N ASN A 181 1.13 16.69 -8.08
CA ASN A 181 1.63 17.62 -7.06
C ASN A 181 0.62 17.67 -5.89
N LEU A 182 0.25 16.52 -5.32
CA LEU A 182 -0.81 16.38 -4.34
C LEU A 182 -0.49 17.22 -3.15
N LYS A 183 0.80 17.43 -2.81
CA LYS A 183 1.24 18.33 -1.74
C LYS A 183 0.46 19.65 -1.71
N GLU A 184 0.06 20.20 -2.86
CA GLU A 184 -0.62 21.49 -3.00
C GLU A 184 -2.16 21.43 -3.14
N THR A 185 -2.78 20.24 -3.26
CA THR A 185 -4.24 20.09 -3.41
C THR A 185 -4.85 19.18 -2.32
N PRO A 186 -5.16 19.74 -1.12
CA PRO A 186 -5.73 18.97 0.00
C PRO A 186 -7.00 18.17 -0.35
N GLU A 187 -7.80 18.66 -1.29
CA GLU A 187 -9.03 18.00 -1.72
C GLU A 187 -8.78 16.68 -2.44
N LEU A 188 -7.83 16.64 -3.39
CA LEU A 188 -7.49 15.42 -4.12
C LEU A 188 -6.92 14.36 -3.17
N LYS A 189 -6.09 14.77 -2.19
CA LYS A 189 -5.58 13.88 -1.13
C LYS A 189 -6.72 13.25 -0.32
N ASN A 190 -7.64 14.08 0.17
CA ASN A 190 -8.75 13.63 1.00
C ASN A 190 -9.67 12.67 0.23
N ASN A 191 -9.86 12.89 -1.07
CA ASN A 191 -10.64 11.99 -1.92
C ASN A 191 -9.95 10.64 -2.10
N LEU A 192 -8.62 10.61 -2.32
CA LEU A 192 -7.85 9.36 -2.38
C LEU A 192 -7.93 8.57 -1.06
N ILE A 193 -7.76 9.23 0.09
CA ILE A 193 -7.90 8.59 1.41
C ILE A 193 -9.29 7.96 1.56
N LYS A 194 -10.35 8.69 1.21
CA LYS A 194 -11.74 8.18 1.25
C LYS A 194 -11.94 6.96 0.33
N GLU A 195 -11.32 6.96 -0.86
CA GLU A 195 -11.37 5.80 -1.77
C GLU A 195 -10.67 4.58 -1.17
N LEU A 196 -9.49 4.76 -0.58
CA LEU A 196 -8.74 3.69 0.10
C LEU A 196 -9.49 3.14 1.32
N GLU A 197 -10.03 4.02 2.18
CA GLU A 197 -10.84 3.62 3.34
C GLU A 197 -12.08 2.82 2.93
N ARG A 198 -12.74 3.22 1.83
CA ARG A 198 -13.87 2.48 1.27
C ARG A 198 -13.44 1.11 0.78
N ALA A 199 -12.33 1.01 0.05
CA ALA A 199 -11.79 -0.28 -0.41
C ALA A 199 -11.43 -1.21 0.77
N ILE A 200 -10.83 -0.65 1.84
CA ILE A 200 -10.53 -1.38 3.08
C ILE A 200 -11.81 -1.90 3.74
N SER A 201 -12.88 -1.09 3.78
CA SER A 201 -14.16 -1.48 4.38
C SER A 201 -14.81 -2.69 3.67
N LEU A 202 -14.49 -2.89 2.38
CA LEU A 202 -14.98 -3.99 1.55
C LEU A 202 -14.15 -5.28 1.69
N LYS A 203 -13.14 -5.29 2.58
CA LYS A 203 -12.29 -6.44 2.89
C LYS A 203 -11.61 -7.08 1.66
N LEU A 204 -11.20 -6.23 0.72
CA LEU A 204 -10.46 -6.60 -0.48
C LEU A 204 -9.01 -6.94 -0.15
N ASP A 205 -8.55 -8.20 -0.31
CA ASP A 205 -7.20 -8.73 0.08
C ASP A 205 -6.16 -7.65 0.48
N ILE A 206 -6.18 -7.30 1.76
CA ILE A 206 -6.18 -5.90 2.24
C ILE A 206 -4.81 -5.36 2.63
N ALA A 207 -3.76 -6.19 2.60
CA ALA A 207 -2.42 -5.74 3.00
C ALA A 207 -1.95 -4.56 2.13
N ILE A 208 -2.28 -4.60 0.84
CA ILE A 208 -1.92 -3.58 -0.14
C ILE A 208 -2.61 -2.24 0.17
N TYR A 209 -3.92 -2.20 0.45
CA TYR A 209 -4.60 -0.93 0.70
C TYR A 209 -4.18 -0.29 2.02
N TYR A 210 -3.90 -1.10 3.04
CA TYR A 210 -3.29 -0.62 4.27
C TYR A 210 -1.88 -0.05 4.04
N GLN A 211 -1.05 -0.72 3.22
CA GLN A 211 0.28 -0.21 2.83
C GLN A 211 0.18 1.12 2.07
N GLU A 212 -0.74 1.21 1.11
CA GLU A 212 -0.93 2.39 0.29
C GLU A 212 -1.46 3.56 1.12
N LEU A 213 -2.39 3.31 2.04
CA LEU A 213 -2.88 4.34 2.95
C LEU A 213 -1.76 4.86 3.89
N ALA A 214 -0.90 3.96 4.39
CA ALA A 214 0.29 4.35 5.14
C ALA A 214 1.27 5.18 4.30
N LEU A 215 1.48 4.81 3.03
CA LEU A 215 2.30 5.56 2.10
C LEU A 215 1.74 6.97 1.87
N VAL A 216 0.43 7.11 1.65
CA VAL A 216 -0.24 8.41 1.47
C VAL A 216 -0.03 9.31 2.68
N TYR A 217 -0.19 8.80 3.91
CA TYR A 217 0.13 9.56 5.11
C TYR A 217 1.61 9.94 5.19
N GLN A 218 2.51 9.05 4.76
CA GLN A 218 3.95 9.30 4.79
C GLN A 218 4.42 10.33 3.74
N THR A 219 3.84 10.35 2.53
CA THR A 219 4.33 11.17 1.41
C THR A 219 3.50 12.42 1.13
N CYS A 220 2.17 12.34 1.27
CA CYS A 220 1.27 13.42 0.90
C CYS A 220 0.88 14.32 2.09
N GLN A 221 0.98 13.80 3.32
CA GLN A 221 0.52 14.45 4.55
C GLN A 221 1.46 14.16 5.73
N PHE A 222 2.78 14.27 5.54
CA PHE A 222 3.67 14.06 6.68
C PHE A 222 3.49 15.19 7.71
N GLN A 223 2.74 14.90 8.76
CA GLN A 223 2.71 15.61 10.02
C GLN A 223 3.08 14.61 11.11
N GLU A 224 3.76 15.04 12.17
CA GLU A 224 4.07 14.13 13.30
C GLU A 224 2.81 13.47 13.88
N GLN A 225 1.67 14.16 13.81
CA GLN A 225 0.36 13.66 14.25
C GLN A 225 -0.17 12.48 13.42
N ASP A 226 0.31 12.29 12.19
CA ASP A 226 -0.10 11.20 11.30
C ASP A 226 0.76 9.93 11.46
N LEU A 227 1.84 9.98 12.25
CA LEU A 227 2.69 8.82 12.54
C LEU A 227 1.90 7.64 13.14
N ASP A 228 0.90 7.93 13.97
CA ASP A 228 0.01 6.90 14.52
C ASP A 228 -0.84 6.24 13.44
N LYS A 229 -1.33 7.01 12.45
CA LYS A 229 -2.10 6.45 11.32
C LYS A 229 -1.22 5.59 10.42
N ILE A 230 0.02 6.01 10.16
CA ILE A 230 1.00 5.22 9.40
C ILE A 230 1.22 3.89 10.12
N LYS A 231 1.56 3.93 11.41
CA LYS A 231 1.79 2.74 12.25
C LYS A 231 0.59 1.79 12.23
N ILE A 232 -0.61 2.28 12.54
CA ILE A 232 -1.83 1.46 12.62
C ILE A 232 -2.09 0.74 11.29
N ASN A 233 -1.99 1.46 10.17
CA ASN A 233 -2.23 0.85 8.86
C ASN A 233 -1.17 -0.19 8.52
N LEU A 234 0.11 0.09 8.73
CA LEU A 234 1.18 -0.89 8.50
C LEU A 234 1.03 -2.14 9.39
N GLU A 235 0.59 -2.00 10.63
CA GLU A 235 0.31 -3.15 11.51
C GLU A 235 -0.85 -4.00 11.00
N GLN A 236 -1.91 -3.39 10.45
CA GLN A 236 -2.99 -4.14 9.80
C GLN A 236 -2.51 -4.84 8.53
N ALA A 237 -1.65 -4.20 7.74
CA ALA A 237 -1.03 -4.85 6.59
C ALA A 237 -0.18 -6.05 7.02
N LEU A 238 0.60 -5.92 8.09
CA LEU A 238 1.48 -6.99 8.58
C LEU A 238 0.66 -8.16 9.15
N LYS A 239 -0.48 -7.93 9.79
CA LYS A 239 -1.38 -9.02 10.21
C LYS A 239 -1.83 -9.90 9.05
N LEU A 240 -1.96 -9.32 7.86
CA LEU A 240 -2.37 -10.02 6.64
C LEU A 240 -1.19 -10.66 5.90
N LYS A 241 0.02 -10.10 6.07
CA LYS A 241 1.28 -10.65 5.55
C LYS A 241 2.36 -10.67 6.65
N PRO A 242 2.32 -11.65 7.58
CA PRO A 242 3.14 -11.62 8.81
C PRO A 242 4.66 -11.59 8.60
N ASP A 243 5.14 -12.10 7.46
CA ASP A 243 6.57 -12.26 7.16
C ASP A 243 7.04 -11.32 6.04
N ASP A 244 6.28 -10.26 5.74
CA ASP A 244 6.65 -9.30 4.69
C ASP A 244 7.81 -8.41 5.16
N GLN A 245 8.97 -8.58 4.54
CA GLN A 245 10.19 -7.84 4.88
C GLN A 245 10.05 -6.34 4.66
N GLN A 246 9.31 -5.94 3.62
CA GLN A 246 9.09 -4.54 3.30
C GLN A 246 8.19 -3.87 4.34
N LEU A 247 7.16 -4.56 4.83
CA LEU A 247 6.32 -4.08 5.92
C LEU A 247 7.10 -3.93 7.23
N ASN A 248 7.93 -4.92 7.55
CA ASN A 248 8.79 -4.84 8.72
C ASN A 248 9.77 -3.66 8.62
N TYR A 249 10.32 -3.38 7.43
CA TYR A 249 11.15 -2.18 7.22
C TYR A 249 10.37 -0.88 7.44
N GLN A 250 9.17 -0.77 6.85
CA GLN A 250 8.32 0.42 6.99
C GLN A 250 7.89 0.66 8.45
N LEU A 251 7.53 -0.41 9.18
CA LEU A 251 7.23 -0.32 10.62
C LEU A 251 8.44 0.08 11.43
N GLY A 252 9.62 -0.48 11.13
CA GLY A 252 10.88 -0.09 11.79
C GLY A 252 11.12 1.41 11.67
N PHE A 253 10.93 1.97 10.47
CA PHE A 253 11.08 3.40 10.23
C PHE A 253 10.00 4.24 10.95
N ALA A 254 8.73 3.83 10.91
CA ALA A 254 7.65 4.52 11.60
C ALA A 254 7.89 4.58 13.12
N TYR A 255 8.32 3.47 13.72
CA TYR A 255 8.65 3.41 15.15
C TYR A 255 9.89 4.24 15.51
N LEU A 256 10.88 4.32 14.61
CA LEU A 256 12.04 5.20 14.79
C LEU A 256 11.63 6.67 14.85
N GLN A 257 10.70 7.10 13.98
CA GLN A 257 10.15 8.46 14.00
C GLN A 257 9.32 8.75 15.26
N LEU A 258 8.60 7.75 15.76
CA LEU A 258 7.88 7.81 17.04
C LEU A 258 8.80 7.77 18.28
N LYS A 259 10.12 7.69 18.09
CA LYS A 259 11.14 7.55 19.15
C LYS A 259 11.03 6.26 19.99
N ASP A 260 10.21 5.30 19.56
CA ASP A 260 10.14 3.96 20.14
C ASP A 260 11.22 3.07 19.48
N ASN A 261 12.45 3.29 19.92
CA ASN A 261 13.63 2.64 19.34
C ASN A 261 13.67 1.13 19.60
N GLU A 262 13.01 0.64 20.65
CA GLU A 262 12.92 -0.79 20.95
C GLU A 262 12.10 -1.53 19.89
N ARG A 263 10.91 -1.02 19.57
CA ARG A 263 10.08 -1.61 18.50
C ARG A 263 10.72 -1.40 17.14
N ALA A 264 11.33 -0.24 16.89
CA ALA A 264 12.07 0.01 15.66
C ALA A 264 13.13 -1.09 15.43
N LEU A 265 13.93 -1.37 16.46
CA LEU A 265 14.95 -2.42 16.43
C LEU A 265 14.37 -3.82 16.19
N LYS A 266 13.22 -4.15 16.81
CA LYS A 266 12.51 -5.42 16.55
C LYS A 266 12.14 -5.56 15.07
N TYR A 267 11.46 -4.57 14.51
CA TYR A 267 10.95 -4.64 13.14
C TYR A 267 12.07 -4.58 12.10
N PHE A 268 13.12 -3.77 12.30
CA PHE A 268 14.28 -3.78 11.40
C PHE A 268 14.99 -5.14 11.38
N LYS A 269 15.09 -5.85 12.51
CA LYS A 269 15.63 -7.21 12.53
C LYS A 269 14.79 -8.20 11.71
N GLN A 270 13.47 -8.02 11.69
CA GLN A 270 12.54 -8.85 10.90
C GLN A 270 12.53 -8.49 9.41
N ALA A 271 12.98 -7.28 9.05
CA ALA A 271 13.05 -6.80 7.68
C ALA A 271 14.21 -7.37 6.85
N GLY A 272 15.10 -8.17 7.47
CA GLY A 272 16.26 -8.76 6.81
C GLY A 272 17.46 -7.80 6.73
N GLU A 273 18.34 -8.03 5.75
CA GLU A 273 19.60 -7.29 5.62
C GLU A 273 19.70 -6.58 4.27
N SER A 274 19.11 -5.39 4.21
CA SER A 274 19.34 -4.43 3.13
C SER A 274 20.06 -3.21 3.67
N ARG A 275 20.66 -2.39 2.79
CA ARG A 275 21.37 -1.20 3.25
C ARG A 275 20.46 -0.24 4.04
N PRO A 276 19.27 0.14 3.55
CA PRO A 276 18.36 1.02 4.30
C PRO A 276 17.93 0.43 5.65
N VAL A 277 17.69 -0.89 5.71
CA VAL A 277 17.33 -1.59 6.96
C VAL A 277 18.48 -1.52 7.97
N LEU A 278 19.72 -1.78 7.56
CA LEU A 278 20.87 -1.72 8.46
C LEU A 278 21.16 -0.30 8.94
N VAL A 279 20.96 0.72 8.10
CA VAL A 279 21.06 2.12 8.53
C VAL A 279 20.02 2.42 9.60
N GLY A 280 18.75 2.09 9.36
CA GLY A 280 17.67 2.28 10.35
C GLY A 280 17.91 1.52 11.65
N LEU A 281 18.39 0.27 11.56
CA LEU A 281 18.78 -0.54 12.71
C LEU A 281 19.92 0.09 13.50
N GLY A 282 20.96 0.59 12.80
CA GLY A 282 22.08 1.28 13.43
C GLY A 282 21.65 2.57 14.13
N THR A 283 20.74 3.34 13.55
CA THR A 283 20.17 4.53 14.18
C THR A 283 19.35 4.19 15.42
N ALA A 284 18.51 3.15 15.36
CA ALA A 284 17.78 2.67 16.54
C ALA A 284 18.73 2.21 17.67
N GLN A 285 19.81 1.49 17.32
CA GLN A 285 20.84 1.07 18.27
C GLN A 285 21.56 2.27 18.91
N TYR A 286 21.91 3.28 18.11
CA TYR A 286 22.50 4.52 18.60
C TYR A 286 21.58 5.22 19.61
N ASN A 287 20.29 5.37 19.28
CA ASN A 287 19.31 6.01 20.16
C ASN A 287 19.08 5.23 21.47
N LEU A 288 19.39 3.93 21.49
CA LEU A 288 19.37 3.07 22.68
C LEU A 288 20.70 3.06 23.46
N GLY A 289 21.68 3.90 23.08
CA GLY A 289 23.00 3.95 23.72
C GLY A 289 23.94 2.79 23.35
N GLN A 290 23.58 1.96 22.36
CA GLN A 290 24.36 0.78 21.98
C GLN A 290 25.45 1.12 20.95
N TYR A 291 26.29 2.12 21.24
CA TYR A 291 27.18 2.77 20.25
C TYR A 291 28.13 1.80 19.53
N LYS A 292 28.78 0.88 20.26
CA LYS A 292 29.68 -0.13 19.65
C LYS A 292 28.94 -1.06 18.68
N THR A 293 27.72 -1.46 19.03
CA THR A 293 26.87 -2.30 18.18
C THR A 293 26.38 -1.50 16.97
N ALA A 294 25.94 -0.26 17.18
CA ALA A 294 25.52 0.66 16.12
C ALA A 294 26.62 0.87 15.09
N LEU A 295 27.86 1.10 15.54
CA LEU A 295 29.03 1.24 14.66
C LEU A 295 29.22 -0.01 13.79
N LYS A 296 29.22 -1.21 14.40
CA LYS A 296 29.35 -2.47 13.66
C LYS A 296 28.25 -2.65 12.61
N THR A 297 27.00 -2.30 12.95
CA THR A 297 25.85 -2.38 12.04
C THR A 297 25.99 -1.39 10.88
N MET A 298 26.37 -0.14 11.16
CA MET A 298 26.59 0.90 10.13
C MET A 298 27.73 0.55 9.17
N LEU A 299 28.83 -0.04 9.68
CA LEU A 299 29.93 -0.51 8.85
C LEU A 299 29.52 -1.70 7.97
N LYS A 300 28.59 -2.55 8.44
CA LYS A 300 27.99 -3.60 7.61
C LYS A 300 27.13 -3.00 6.49
N ALA A 301 26.34 -1.97 6.79
CA ALA A 301 25.51 -1.27 5.80
C ALA A 301 26.34 -0.76 4.61
N ARG A 302 27.50 -0.16 4.87
CA ARG A 302 28.43 0.35 3.83
C ARG A 302 28.88 -0.71 2.81
N LYS A 303 28.91 -1.99 3.20
CA LYS A 303 29.36 -3.10 2.34
C LYS A 303 28.27 -3.64 1.43
N LEU A 304 26.99 -3.36 1.70
CA LEU A 304 25.87 -3.78 0.87
C LEU A 304 25.72 -2.87 -0.36
N PRO A 305 25.04 -3.27 -1.45
CA PRO A 305 24.79 -2.44 -2.63
C PRO A 305 23.73 -1.34 -2.41
N GLY A 306 23.69 -0.33 -3.31
CA GLY A 306 22.73 0.79 -3.33
C GLY A 306 23.38 2.18 -3.19
N VAL A 307 22.61 3.20 -2.80
CA VAL A 307 23.09 4.55 -2.36
C VAL A 307 22.94 4.71 -0.84
N LEU A 308 23.85 5.43 -0.18
CA LEU A 308 23.74 5.75 1.25
C LEU A 308 22.99 7.08 1.39
N ASP A 309 21.97 7.09 2.25
CA ASP A 309 21.28 8.33 2.64
C ASP A 309 22.26 9.24 3.40
N ASN A 310 22.16 10.56 3.22
CA ASN A 310 23.03 11.52 3.92
C ASN A 310 22.97 11.33 5.45
N LYS A 311 21.81 10.97 6.01
CA LYS A 311 21.63 10.68 7.45
C LYS A 311 22.53 9.57 7.97
N TYR A 312 23.04 8.71 7.09
CA TYR A 312 24.07 7.74 7.44
C TYR A 312 25.33 8.41 8.00
N TYR A 313 25.82 9.45 7.32
CA TYR A 313 27.05 10.14 7.71
C TYR A 313 26.84 10.91 9.02
N GLN A 314 25.69 11.58 9.15
CA GLN A 314 25.30 12.24 10.41
C GLN A 314 25.28 11.25 11.59
N THR A 315 24.60 10.11 11.41
CA THR A 315 24.49 9.12 12.49
C THR A 315 25.85 8.51 12.82
N LEU A 316 26.71 8.25 11.83
CA LEU A 316 28.07 7.77 12.09
C LEU A 316 28.91 8.81 12.85
N GLY A 317 28.83 10.09 12.49
CA GLY A 317 29.51 11.15 13.22
C GLY A 317 29.14 11.15 14.69
N ARG A 318 27.83 11.04 15.00
CA ARG A 318 27.34 10.93 16.38
C ARG A 318 27.80 9.65 17.08
N ILE A 319 27.81 8.52 16.37
CA ILE A 319 28.30 7.25 16.94
C ILE A 319 29.78 7.38 17.32
N TYR A 320 30.62 7.95 16.46
CA TYR A 320 32.04 8.15 16.75
C TYR A 320 32.27 9.14 17.89
N TYR A 321 31.51 10.23 17.92
CA TYR A 321 31.55 11.21 19.01
C TYR A 321 31.22 10.56 20.36
N GLN A 322 30.17 9.74 20.44
CA GLN A 322 29.81 8.99 21.66
C GLN A 322 30.81 7.88 22.04
N LEU A 323 31.78 7.59 21.18
CA LEU A 323 32.88 6.65 21.43
C LEU A 323 34.20 7.37 21.72
N ASP A 324 34.17 8.69 21.94
CA ASP A 324 35.33 9.57 22.14
C ASP A 324 36.31 9.56 20.96
N GLN A 325 35.83 9.24 19.76
CA GLN A 325 36.61 9.21 18.52
C GLN A 325 36.35 10.51 17.74
N ASN A 326 36.81 11.63 18.30
CA ASN A 326 36.42 12.97 17.87
C ASN A 326 36.88 13.32 16.45
N LYS A 327 38.06 12.86 16.03
CA LYS A 327 38.58 13.10 14.67
C LYS A 327 37.71 12.43 13.61
N GLU A 328 37.35 11.18 13.82
CA GLU A 328 36.45 10.45 12.95
C GLU A 328 35.05 11.10 12.97
N ALA A 329 34.57 11.52 14.14
CA ALA A 329 33.29 12.22 14.24
C ALA A 329 33.25 13.48 13.36
N ILE A 330 34.30 14.31 13.43
CA ILE A 330 34.46 15.52 12.61
C ILE A 330 34.44 15.16 11.12
N GLU A 331 35.19 14.15 10.67
CA GLU A 331 35.22 13.73 9.26
C GLU A 331 33.81 13.38 8.75
N PHE A 332 33.06 12.59 9.53
CA PHE A 332 31.73 12.16 9.15
C PHE A 332 30.69 13.29 9.20
N PHE A 333 30.81 14.21 10.16
CA PHE A 333 29.96 15.39 10.21
C PHE A 333 30.24 16.37 9.07
N GLN A 334 31.50 16.63 8.74
CA GLN A 334 31.88 17.44 7.57
C GLN A 334 31.33 16.84 6.28
N ARG A 335 31.43 15.51 6.12
CA ARG A 335 30.85 14.84 4.96
C ARG A 335 29.32 14.97 4.90
N TYR A 336 28.64 14.96 6.04
CA TYR A 336 27.20 15.22 6.08
C TYR A 336 26.86 16.67 5.68
N LEU A 337 27.68 17.63 6.13
CA LEU A 337 27.61 19.05 5.78
C LEU A 337 27.75 19.26 4.26
N ASP A 338 28.73 18.63 3.63
CA ASP A 338 29.01 18.76 2.20
C ASP A 338 27.88 18.21 1.31
N LEU A 339 27.13 17.22 1.80
CA LEU A 339 26.11 16.51 1.03
C LEU A 339 24.70 17.09 1.21
N THR A 340 24.48 17.96 2.20
CA THR A 340 23.14 18.37 2.63
C THR A 340 22.97 19.88 2.51
N GLN A 341 21.92 20.32 1.78
CA GLN A 341 21.69 21.75 1.55
C GLN A 341 20.88 22.43 2.67
N ASP A 342 20.03 21.69 3.38
CA ASP A 342 19.16 22.23 4.44
C ASP A 342 19.62 21.75 5.82
N LEU A 343 20.62 22.45 6.35
CA LEU A 343 21.30 22.11 7.60
C LEU A 343 20.69 22.86 8.77
N THR A 344 20.41 22.13 9.85
CA THR A 344 19.83 22.65 11.10
C THR A 344 20.92 23.16 12.05
N ALA A 345 20.56 23.99 13.03
CA ALA A 345 21.46 24.38 14.12
C ALA A 345 22.07 23.16 14.83
N GLU A 346 21.27 22.09 15.00
CA GLU A 346 21.69 20.78 15.52
C GLU A 346 22.89 20.17 14.78
N THR A 347 23.03 20.40 13.47
CA THR A 347 24.18 19.85 12.73
C THR A 347 25.48 20.59 13.02
N TYR A 348 25.40 21.92 13.15
CA TYR A 348 26.57 22.75 13.42
C TYR A 348 27.05 22.62 14.86
N ILE A 349 26.12 22.44 15.80
CA ILE A 349 26.46 22.19 17.20
C ILE A 349 27.10 20.81 17.41
N ASP A 350 26.65 19.76 16.70
CA ASP A 350 27.34 18.46 16.69
C ASP A 350 28.82 18.60 16.27
N LEU A 351 29.11 19.39 15.23
CA LEU A 351 30.47 19.71 14.81
C LEU A 351 31.23 20.52 15.87
N ALA A 352 30.62 21.55 16.42
CA ALA A 352 31.25 22.43 17.39
C ALA A 352 31.70 21.66 18.64
N TRP A 353 30.85 20.75 19.15
CA TRP A 353 31.20 19.83 20.24
C TRP A 353 32.34 18.89 19.86
N ALA A 354 32.29 18.28 18.67
CA ALA A 354 33.35 17.38 18.24
C ALA A 354 34.71 18.09 18.12
N TYR A 355 34.73 19.34 17.63
CA TYR A 355 35.95 20.16 17.59
C TYR A 355 36.45 20.58 18.96
N HIS A 356 35.54 20.97 19.85
CA HIS A 356 35.88 21.31 21.22
C HIS A 356 36.57 20.13 21.91
N ASP A 357 35.99 18.94 21.80
CA ASP A 357 36.50 17.74 22.46
C ASP A 357 37.74 17.15 21.76
N ASP A 358 38.01 17.48 20.49
CA ASP A 358 39.32 17.22 19.84
C ASP A 358 40.40 18.22 20.27
N GLY A 359 40.02 19.34 20.90
CA GLY A 359 40.92 20.41 21.35
C GLY A 359 41.10 21.55 20.34
N ASP A 360 40.38 21.53 19.21
CA ASP A 360 40.37 22.61 18.22
C ASP A 360 39.31 23.65 18.57
N VAL A 361 39.62 24.45 19.59
CA VAL A 361 38.72 25.49 20.12
C VAL A 361 38.39 26.54 19.05
N GLN A 362 39.27 26.78 18.08
CA GLN A 362 39.03 27.78 17.03
C GLN A 362 37.89 27.34 16.11
N ASN A 363 37.94 26.12 15.60
CA ASN A 363 36.85 25.60 14.79
C ASN A 363 35.57 25.40 15.62
N ALA A 364 35.69 25.01 16.90
CA ALA A 364 34.54 24.94 17.80
C ALA A 364 33.79 26.29 17.89
N LYS A 365 34.51 27.41 18.09
CA LYS A 365 33.93 28.77 18.10
C LYS A 365 33.24 29.12 16.78
N VAL A 366 33.85 28.78 15.64
CA VAL A 366 33.28 29.04 14.31
C VAL A 366 31.93 28.33 14.13
N TYR A 367 31.89 27.02 14.38
CA TYR A 367 30.67 26.24 14.17
C TYR A 367 29.59 26.54 15.21
N LEU A 368 29.96 26.85 16.45
CA LEU A 368 29.03 27.35 17.46
C LEU A 368 28.38 28.68 17.02
N GLY A 369 29.17 29.62 16.49
CA GLY A 369 28.65 30.88 15.97
C GLY A 369 27.62 30.68 14.85
N ILE A 370 27.90 29.76 13.91
CA ILE A 370 26.95 29.41 12.84
C ILE A 370 25.66 28.79 13.43
N ALA A 371 25.78 27.91 14.42
CA ALA A 371 24.63 27.30 15.08
C ALA A 371 23.72 28.36 15.73
N LEU A 372 24.31 29.30 16.49
CA LEU A 372 23.58 30.38 17.18
C LEU A 372 22.92 31.37 16.20
N VAL A 373 23.54 31.64 15.04
CA VAL A 373 22.90 32.45 13.99
C VAL A 373 21.67 31.76 13.41
N LYS A 374 21.70 30.42 13.30
CA LYS A 374 20.55 29.63 12.81
C LYS A 374 19.44 29.51 13.86
N ASP A 375 19.80 29.22 15.11
CA ASP A 375 18.88 29.14 16.23
C ASP A 375 19.61 29.47 17.54
N ASN A 376 19.42 30.69 18.03
CA ASN A 376 20.02 31.17 19.28
C ASN A 376 19.32 30.62 20.54
N THR A 377 18.21 29.90 20.38
CA THR A 377 17.48 29.26 21.48
C THR A 377 17.86 27.80 21.66
N TYR A 378 18.73 27.26 20.81
CA TYR A 378 19.13 25.86 20.86
C TYR A 378 19.94 25.56 22.14
N PRO A 379 19.44 24.75 23.09
CA PRO A 379 20.03 24.65 24.43
C PRO A 379 21.49 24.17 24.46
N GLN A 380 21.84 23.23 23.57
CA GLN A 380 23.21 22.71 23.51
C GLN A 380 24.21 23.74 22.97
N ALA A 381 23.75 24.70 22.17
CA ALA A 381 24.59 25.79 21.69
C ALA A 381 24.90 26.77 22.83
N GLN A 382 23.90 27.11 23.64
CA GLN A 382 24.09 27.95 24.83
C GLN A 382 25.05 27.28 25.84
N ALA A 383 24.87 25.98 26.08
CA ALA A 383 25.76 25.23 26.98
C ALA A 383 27.23 25.23 26.50
N LEU A 384 27.46 25.06 25.20
CA LEU A 384 28.82 25.11 24.65
C LEU A 384 29.40 26.54 24.70
N GLN A 385 28.57 27.56 24.49
CA GLN A 385 28.97 28.96 24.59
C GLN A 385 29.49 29.30 25.99
N GLU A 386 28.81 28.85 27.04
CA GLU A 386 29.23 29.04 28.43
C GLU A 386 30.56 28.35 28.75
N LEU A 387 30.82 27.18 28.13
CA LEU A 387 32.07 26.42 28.34
C LEU A 387 33.27 27.03 27.63
N ILE A 388 33.09 27.47 26.38
CA ILE A 388 34.18 27.99 25.57
C ILE A 388 34.60 29.40 26.01
N GLY A 389 33.67 30.17 26.61
CA GLY A 389 33.90 31.57 26.98
C GLY A 389 34.10 32.50 25.77
N ASP A 390 33.93 33.80 25.98
CA ASP A 390 34.07 34.83 24.94
C ASP A 390 35.43 34.76 24.21
#